data_AF-A0A819IZF7-F1
#
_entry.id   AF-A0A819IZF7-F1
#
_cell.length_a   1.000
_cell.length_b   1.000
_cell.length_c   1.000
_cell.angle_alpha   90.00
_cell.angle_beta   90.00
_cell.angle_gamma   90.00
#
_symmetry.space_group_name_H-M   'P 1'
#
loop_
_entity.id
_entity.type
_entity.pdbx_description
1 polymer ?
#
loop_
_entity_poly.entity_id
_entity_poly.type
_entity_poly.pdbx_seq_one_letter_code
_entity_poly.pdbx_strand_id
1 'polypeptide(L)'
;HDSDRILYIVLEALEKTGYRAVLSCLAKDNDKLLKNVFKIDNISHDWLFQHVSAVCHHGGAGTTAAGLRAGKSTIIVPFFGDQFFWSNAIEKNGAGPRALPGKNLTSDDLAKAFKFVHQPKVRAAAERIRDAILKENGCEEALRIFHIHLPISRMRSDLESTYTACYRLDEFHLQISRHVAQVLVISGRIKAT
;
A
#
# COMPACT_ATOMS: atom_id res chain seq x y z
N HIS A 1 19.10 -16.47 2.62
CA HIS A 1 18.92 -17.58 1.64
C HIS A 1 18.13 -17.17 0.39
N ASP A 2 16.97 -16.50 0.46
CA ASP A 2 16.28 -16.00 -0.76
C ASP A 2 16.62 -14.52 -1.08
N SER A 3 16.73 -13.66 -0.06
CA SER A 3 17.07 -12.24 -0.24
C SER A 3 18.46 -12.00 -0.86
N ASP A 4 19.46 -12.80 -0.47
CA ASP A 4 20.83 -12.68 -1.00
C ASP A 4 20.88 -13.08 -2.49
N ARG A 5 20.11 -14.10 -2.86
CA ARG A 5 19.96 -14.53 -4.25
C ARG A 5 19.32 -13.43 -5.09
N ILE A 6 18.22 -12.84 -4.62
CA ILE A 6 17.53 -11.75 -5.32
C ILE A 6 18.46 -10.54 -5.46
N LEU A 7 19.21 -10.20 -4.42
CA LEU A 7 20.18 -9.10 -4.48
C LEU A 7 21.24 -9.34 -5.57
N TYR A 8 21.82 -10.54 -5.64
CA TYR A 8 22.77 -10.90 -6.69
C TYR A 8 22.16 -10.75 -8.09
N ILE A 9 20.95 -11.28 -8.29
CA ILE A 9 20.21 -11.19 -9.56
C ILE A 9 19.95 -9.73 -9.95
N VAL A 10 19.58 -8.87 -9.00
CA VAL A 10 19.35 -7.44 -9.23
C VAL A 10 20.66 -6.74 -9.61
N LEU A 11 21.74 -6.98 -8.89
CA LEU A 11 23.05 -6.37 -9.18
C LEU A 11 23.56 -6.77 -10.56
N GLU A 12 23.47 -8.05 -10.91
CA GLU A 12 23.86 -8.55 -12.25
C GLU A 12 23.00 -7.92 -13.36
N ALA A 13 21.69 -7.79 -13.15
CA ALA A 13 20.80 -7.13 -14.11
C ALA A 13 21.12 -5.63 -14.29
N LEU A 14 21.52 -4.95 -13.21
CA LEU A 14 21.95 -3.54 -13.25
C LEU A 14 23.28 -3.38 -13.97
N GLU A 15 24.23 -4.29 -13.77
CA GLU A 15 25.50 -4.31 -14.49
C GLU A 15 25.27 -4.52 -16.00
N LYS A 16 24.42 -5.47 -16.39
CA LYS A 16 24.05 -5.73 -17.79
C LYS A 16 23.36 -4.56 -18.50
N THR A 17 22.66 -3.71 -17.74
CA THR A 17 21.85 -2.63 -18.30
C THR A 17 22.49 -1.25 -18.17
N GLY A 18 23.42 -1.07 -17.23
CA GLY A 18 24.04 0.21 -16.92
C GLY A 18 23.12 1.21 -16.20
N TYR A 19 21.91 0.81 -15.79
CA TYR A 19 21.00 1.69 -15.06
C TYR A 19 21.51 1.96 -13.65
N ARG A 20 21.21 3.15 -13.12
CA ARG A 20 21.44 3.46 -11.71
C ARG A 20 20.26 3.01 -10.88
N ALA A 21 20.51 2.51 -9.67
CA ALA A 21 19.46 2.06 -8.77
C ALA A 21 19.63 2.60 -7.36
N VAL A 22 18.48 2.86 -6.74
CA VAL A 22 18.36 3.08 -5.30
C VAL A 22 17.80 1.80 -4.71
N LEU A 23 18.56 1.15 -3.83
CA LEU A 23 18.16 -0.12 -3.21
C LEU A 23 17.75 0.11 -1.76
N SER A 24 16.46 -0.09 -1.49
CA SER A 24 15.92 -0.22 -0.13
C SER A 24 16.04 -1.69 0.28
N CYS A 25 17.21 -2.07 0.81
CA CYS A 25 17.46 -3.45 1.27
C CYS A 25 18.03 -3.44 2.69
N LEU A 26 17.44 -4.29 3.54
CA LEU A 26 17.99 -4.69 4.86
C LEU A 26 19.20 -5.63 4.75
N ALA A 27 19.74 -5.86 3.54
CA ALA A 27 20.88 -6.73 3.35
C ALA A 27 22.11 -6.13 4.04
N LYS A 28 22.92 -6.98 4.67
CA LYS A 28 24.17 -6.59 5.35
C LYS A 28 25.03 -5.72 4.43
N ASP A 29 25.79 -4.80 5.03
CA ASP A 29 26.75 -4.00 4.28
C ASP A 29 27.70 -4.93 3.53
N ASN A 30 27.48 -5.02 2.23
CA ASN A 30 28.41 -5.66 1.32
C ASN A 30 29.36 -4.55 0.88
N ASP A 31 30.62 -4.64 1.28
CA ASP A 31 31.69 -3.66 1.01
C ASP A 31 32.00 -3.42 -0.48
N LYS A 32 31.24 -4.03 -1.40
CA LYS A 32 31.41 -3.91 -2.86
C LYS A 32 30.06 -3.76 -3.57
N LEU A 33 29.32 -2.68 -3.27
CA LEU A 33 28.23 -2.26 -4.15
C LEU A 33 28.81 -1.68 -5.45
N LEU A 34 28.14 -1.92 -6.56
CA LEU A 34 28.50 -1.33 -7.86
C LEU A 34 28.43 0.21 -7.78
N LYS A 35 29.26 0.92 -8.55
CA LYS A 35 29.32 2.40 -8.55
C LYS A 35 27.98 3.08 -8.89
N ASN A 36 27.07 2.37 -9.56
CA ASN A 36 25.75 2.84 -9.99
C ASN A 36 24.62 2.48 -8.99
N VAL A 37 24.94 1.94 -7.82
CA VAL A 37 23.96 1.51 -6.82
C VAL A 37 24.12 2.32 -5.55
N PHE A 38 23.03 2.96 -5.12
CA PHE A 38 22.97 3.67 -3.84
C PHE A 38 22.03 2.94 -2.88
N LYS A 39 22.57 2.47 -1.76
CA LYS A 39 21.78 1.82 -0.71
C LYS A 39 21.14 2.90 0.16
N ILE A 40 19.87 2.69 0.49
CA ILE A 40 19.12 3.57 1.39
C ILE A 40 18.50 2.74 2.51
N ASP A 41 18.33 3.39 3.65
CA ASP A 41 17.49 2.89 4.74
C ASP A 41 16.03 3.27 4.49
N ASN A 42 15.21 3.18 5.55
CA ASN A 42 13.80 3.50 5.48
C ASN A 42 13.58 4.97 5.09
N ILE A 43 12.91 5.20 3.96
CA ILE A 43 12.56 6.53 3.44
C ILE A 43 11.12 6.53 2.95
N SER A 44 10.46 7.68 3.01
CA SER A 44 9.11 7.82 2.47
C SER A 44 9.08 7.55 0.97
N HIS A 45 8.27 6.57 0.55
CA HIS A 45 8.03 6.27 -0.86
C HIS A 45 7.39 7.45 -1.60
N ASP A 46 6.52 8.23 -0.94
CA ASP A 46 5.88 9.40 -1.56
C ASP A 46 6.89 10.46 -2.00
N TRP A 47 7.98 10.60 -1.26
CA TRP A 47 9.08 11.50 -1.62
C TRP A 47 10.05 10.83 -2.60
N LEU A 48 10.52 9.62 -2.30
CA LEU A 48 11.52 8.93 -3.12
C LEU A 48 11.01 8.71 -4.54
N PHE A 49 9.77 8.28 -4.69
CA PHE A 49 9.22 7.94 -6.00
C PHE A 49 9.04 9.15 -6.91
N GLN A 50 9.10 10.39 -6.42
CA GLN A 50 9.15 11.56 -7.30
C GLN A 50 10.47 11.64 -8.07
N HIS A 51 11.55 11.10 -7.51
CA HIS A 51 12.93 11.27 -7.96
C HIS A 51 13.49 10.07 -8.74
N VAL A 52 12.68 9.03 -8.99
CA VAL A 52 13.08 7.83 -9.75
C VAL A 52 12.39 7.77 -11.11
N SER A 53 12.92 6.94 -12.02
CA SER A 53 12.35 6.72 -13.35
C SER A 53 11.33 5.58 -13.39
N ALA A 54 11.51 4.56 -12.55
CA ALA A 54 10.64 3.38 -12.45
C ALA A 54 10.78 2.77 -11.04
N VAL A 55 9.84 1.91 -10.66
CA VAL A 55 9.85 1.21 -9.36
C VAL A 55 9.84 -0.30 -9.58
N CYS A 56 10.66 -1.04 -8.83
CA CYS A 56 10.65 -2.50 -8.81
C CYS A 56 10.43 -2.99 -7.38
N HIS A 57 9.39 -3.80 -7.16
CA HIS A 57 9.03 -4.28 -5.83
C HIS A 57 8.28 -5.62 -5.85
N HIS A 58 7.99 -6.18 -4.68
CA HIS A 58 7.32 -7.48 -4.57
C HIS A 58 5.83 -7.47 -4.92
N GLY A 59 5.17 -6.31 -4.85
CA GLY A 59 3.76 -6.16 -5.24
C GLY A 59 2.80 -5.84 -4.12
N GLY A 60 3.26 -5.36 -2.97
CA GLY A 60 2.35 -4.90 -1.91
C GLY A 60 1.46 -3.75 -2.38
N ALA A 61 0.19 -3.76 -1.96
CA ALA A 61 -0.81 -2.78 -2.38
C ALA A 61 -0.36 -1.31 -2.18
N GLY A 62 0.20 -1.01 -1.00
CA GLY A 62 0.66 0.36 -0.67
C GLY A 62 1.79 0.85 -1.58
N THR A 63 2.84 0.05 -1.79
CA THR A 63 3.96 0.42 -2.67
C THR A 63 3.52 0.52 -4.13
N THR A 64 2.62 -0.37 -4.56
CA THR A 64 2.03 -0.34 -5.90
C THR A 64 1.26 0.96 -6.12
N ALA A 65 0.36 1.29 -5.19
CA ALA A 65 -0.43 2.52 -5.24
C ALA A 65 0.47 3.77 -5.22
N ALA A 66 1.49 3.80 -4.36
CA ALA A 66 2.44 4.92 -4.29
C ALA A 66 3.23 5.10 -5.61
N GLY A 67 3.73 4.02 -6.21
CA GLY A 67 4.44 4.08 -7.49
C GLY A 67 3.57 4.58 -8.64
N LEU A 68 2.34 4.06 -8.74
CA LEU A 68 1.38 4.49 -9.75
C LEU A 68 0.90 5.93 -9.53
N ARG A 69 0.66 6.33 -8.28
CA ARG A 69 0.32 7.73 -7.92
C ARG A 69 1.48 8.70 -8.19
N ALA A 70 2.72 8.23 -8.19
CA ALA A 70 3.88 9.01 -8.64
C ALA A 70 4.08 9.00 -10.17
N GLY A 71 3.22 8.30 -10.92
CA GLY A 71 3.30 8.15 -12.37
C GLY A 71 4.51 7.33 -12.83
N LYS A 72 4.98 6.40 -12.00
CA LYS A 72 6.16 5.59 -12.31
C LYS A 72 5.73 4.24 -12.89
N SER A 73 6.38 3.86 -13.98
CA SER A 73 6.30 2.50 -14.50
C SER A 73 6.79 1.51 -13.44
N THR A 74 6.11 0.38 -13.28
CA THR A 74 6.30 -0.52 -12.14
C THR A 74 6.60 -1.94 -12.58
N ILE A 75 7.62 -2.56 -11.97
CA ILE A 75 7.95 -3.99 -12.11
C ILE A 75 7.53 -4.69 -10.83
N ILE A 76 6.75 -5.76 -10.97
CA ILE A 76 6.34 -6.59 -9.83
C ILE A 76 7.02 -7.97 -9.93
N VAL A 77 7.67 -8.35 -8.83
CA VAL A 77 8.21 -9.69 -8.59
C VAL A 77 7.38 -10.35 -7.48
N PRO A 78 6.23 -10.98 -7.81
CA PRO A 78 5.31 -11.49 -6.81
C PRO A 78 5.79 -12.81 -6.20
N PHE A 79 5.48 -12.99 -4.92
CA PHE A 79 5.75 -14.19 -4.12
C PHE A 79 4.46 -14.87 -3.64
N PHE A 80 3.45 -14.10 -3.21
CA PHE A 80 2.19 -14.65 -2.69
C PHE A 80 1.05 -13.62 -2.71
N GLY A 81 -0.19 -14.10 -2.52
CA GLY A 81 -1.36 -13.27 -2.21
C GLY A 81 -1.75 -12.28 -3.31
N ASP A 82 -2.07 -11.05 -2.89
CA ASP A 82 -2.55 -9.97 -3.75
C ASP A 82 -1.50 -9.43 -4.73
N GLN A 83 -0.22 -9.76 -4.54
CA GLN A 83 0.89 -9.33 -5.39
C GLN A 83 0.69 -9.74 -6.86
N PHE A 84 0.12 -10.93 -7.10
CA PHE A 84 -0.20 -11.40 -8.46
C PHE A 84 -1.33 -10.60 -9.11
N PHE A 85 -2.33 -10.21 -8.31
CA PHE A 85 -3.41 -9.34 -8.79
C PHE A 85 -2.87 -7.99 -9.23
N TRP A 86 -2.03 -7.36 -8.41
CA TRP A 86 -1.40 -6.08 -8.74
C TRP A 86 -0.50 -6.16 -9.97
N SER A 87 0.26 -7.23 -10.12
CA SER A 87 1.08 -7.43 -11.30
C SER A 87 0.23 -7.53 -12.58
N ASN A 88 -0.87 -8.27 -12.54
CA ASN A 88 -1.79 -8.41 -13.66
C ASN A 88 -2.50 -7.06 -13.97
N ALA A 89 -2.86 -6.29 -12.95
CA ALA A 89 -3.46 -4.97 -13.14
C ALA A 89 -2.50 -4.01 -13.84
N ILE A 90 -1.22 -3.98 -13.44
CA ILE A 90 -0.19 -3.14 -14.06
C ILE A 90 0.07 -3.55 -15.52
N GLU A 91 0.20 -4.85 -15.78
CA GLU A 91 0.39 -5.39 -17.12
C GLU A 91 -0.77 -5.02 -18.04
N LYS A 92 -2.02 -5.26 -17.61
CA LYS A 92 -3.23 -4.95 -18.39
C LYS A 92 -3.37 -3.47 -18.75
N ASN A 93 -2.87 -2.58 -17.90
CA ASN A 93 -2.87 -1.14 -18.16
C ASN A 93 -1.60 -0.66 -18.89
N GLY A 94 -0.66 -1.55 -19.22
CA GLY A 94 0.56 -1.25 -19.96
C GLY A 94 1.58 -0.42 -19.18
N ALA A 95 1.45 -0.32 -17.85
CA ALA A 95 2.33 0.47 -16.99
C ALA A 95 3.53 -0.34 -16.44
N GLY A 96 3.66 -1.61 -16.87
CA GLY A 96 4.74 -2.50 -16.47
C GLY A 96 4.70 -3.81 -17.24
N PRO A 97 5.75 -4.64 -17.09
CA PRO A 97 5.80 -5.95 -17.72
C PRO A 97 4.83 -6.93 -17.03
N ARG A 98 4.64 -8.09 -17.66
CA ARG A 98 4.05 -9.27 -17.01
C ARG A 98 4.79 -9.62 -15.73
N ALA A 99 4.06 -10.21 -14.77
CA ALA A 99 4.61 -10.76 -13.54
C ALA A 99 5.90 -11.55 -13.78
N LEU A 100 6.99 -11.14 -13.13
CA LEU A 100 8.24 -11.87 -13.20
C LEU A 100 8.17 -13.13 -12.32
N PRO A 101 8.79 -14.24 -12.74
CA PRO A 101 8.65 -15.51 -12.02
C PRO A 101 9.48 -15.49 -10.72
N GLY A 102 8.89 -15.16 -9.57
CA GLY A 102 9.62 -14.96 -8.30
C GLY A 102 10.66 -16.06 -7.97
N LYS A 103 10.27 -17.34 -7.98
CA LYS A 103 11.19 -18.47 -7.66
C LYS A 103 12.24 -18.75 -8.74
N ASN A 104 11.90 -18.50 -10.01
CA ASN A 104 12.74 -18.81 -11.17
C ASN A 104 13.30 -17.54 -11.81
N LEU A 105 13.35 -16.45 -11.05
CA LEU A 105 13.80 -15.15 -11.53
C LEU A 105 15.27 -15.25 -11.95
N THR A 106 15.56 -14.68 -13.12
CA THR A 106 16.92 -14.53 -13.63
C THR A 106 17.28 -13.06 -13.81
N SER A 107 18.58 -12.76 -13.91
CA SER A 107 19.05 -11.40 -14.15
C SER A 107 18.67 -10.91 -15.55
N ASP A 108 18.53 -11.81 -16.52
CA ASP A 108 18.05 -11.48 -17.85
C ASP A 108 16.57 -11.07 -17.87
N ASP A 109 15.74 -11.70 -17.02
CA ASP A 109 14.34 -11.30 -16.85
C ASP A 109 14.23 -9.87 -16.31
N LEU A 110 15.01 -9.55 -15.25
CA LEU A 110 15.06 -8.19 -14.71
C LEU A 110 15.66 -7.20 -15.71
N ALA A 111 16.72 -7.55 -16.42
CA ALA A 111 17.33 -6.68 -17.41
C ALA A 111 16.34 -6.32 -18.54
N LYS A 112 15.57 -7.30 -19.01
CA LYS A 112 14.48 -7.09 -19.98
C LYS A 112 13.39 -6.19 -19.38
N ALA A 113 12.98 -6.44 -18.15
CA ALA A 113 11.98 -5.64 -17.44
C ALA A 113 12.43 -4.19 -17.25
N PHE A 114 13.68 -3.95 -16.85
CA PHE A 114 14.27 -2.61 -16.73
C PHE A 114 14.23 -1.86 -18.06
N LYS A 115 14.65 -2.48 -19.15
CA LYS A 115 14.56 -1.86 -20.48
C LYS A 115 13.11 -1.58 -20.89
N PHE A 116 12.18 -2.49 -20.57
CA PHE A 116 10.76 -2.35 -20.87
C PHE A 116 10.13 -1.13 -20.18
N VAL A 117 10.31 -0.98 -18.87
CA VAL A 117 9.67 0.12 -18.11
C VAL A 117 10.18 1.51 -18.46
N HIS A 118 11.37 1.61 -19.06
CA HIS A 118 11.94 2.85 -19.56
C HIS A 118 11.43 3.23 -20.97
N GLN A 119 10.65 2.39 -21.64
CA GLN A 119 10.06 2.73 -22.94
C GLN A 119 9.06 3.88 -22.80
N PRO A 120 9.04 4.86 -23.73
CA PRO A 120 8.15 6.02 -23.64
C PRO A 120 6.66 5.65 -23.48
N LYS A 121 6.20 4.61 -24.20
CA LYS A 121 4.82 4.14 -24.13
C LYS A 121 4.40 3.64 -22.75
N VAL A 122 5.32 3.00 -22.02
CA VAL A 122 5.06 2.42 -20.69
C VAL A 122 5.00 3.52 -19.65
N ARG A 123 5.92 4.50 -19.76
CA ARG A 123 5.91 5.71 -18.93
C ARG A 123 4.63 6.52 -19.11
N ALA A 124 4.23 6.76 -20.36
CA ALA A 124 2.98 7.46 -20.66
C ALA A 124 1.75 6.70 -20.12
N ALA A 125 1.77 5.37 -20.10
CA ALA A 125 0.70 4.59 -19.48
C ALA A 125 0.64 4.80 -17.96
N ALA A 126 1.80 4.77 -17.28
CA ALA A 126 1.87 5.05 -15.84
C ALA A 126 1.40 6.48 -15.50
N GLU A 127 1.75 7.47 -16.32
CA GLU A 127 1.28 8.86 -16.16
C GLU A 127 -0.24 8.99 -16.34
N ARG A 128 -0.85 8.26 -17.29
CA ARG A 128 -2.32 8.23 -17.42
C ARG A 128 -3.00 7.65 -16.18
N ILE A 129 -2.44 6.58 -15.59
CA ILE A 129 -2.95 5.99 -14.36
C ILE A 129 -2.83 7.00 -13.21
N ARG A 130 -1.69 7.68 -13.07
CA ARG A 130 -1.51 8.75 -12.10
C ARG A 130 -2.61 9.80 -12.24
N ASP A 131 -2.84 10.29 -13.45
CA ASP A 131 -3.79 11.37 -13.69
C ASP A 131 -5.24 10.95 -13.38
N ALA A 132 -5.56 9.66 -13.51
CA ALA A 132 -6.83 9.10 -13.03
C ALA A 132 -6.87 9.06 -11.49
N ILE A 133 -5.85 8.51 -10.84
CA ILE A 133 -5.76 8.43 -9.36
C ILE A 133 -5.85 9.83 -8.73
N LEU A 134 -5.19 10.83 -9.31
CA LEU A 134 -5.18 12.20 -8.77
C LEU A 134 -6.52 12.93 -8.93
N LYS A 135 -7.41 12.46 -9.81
CA LYS A 135 -8.78 12.98 -9.96
C LYS A 135 -9.76 12.34 -9.00
N GLU A 136 -9.38 11.23 -8.37
CA GLU A 136 -10.20 10.52 -7.40
C GLU A 136 -9.96 11.08 -5.99
N ASN A 137 -11.03 11.11 -5.18
CA ASN A 137 -10.91 11.32 -3.74
C ASN A 137 -11.52 10.12 -3.01
N GLY A 138 -10.80 8.99 -3.07
CA GLY A 138 -11.26 7.73 -2.49
C GLY A 138 -11.47 7.79 -0.98
N CYS A 139 -10.68 8.59 -0.25
CA CYS A 139 -10.84 8.75 1.19
C CYS A 139 -12.16 9.47 1.54
N GLU A 140 -12.46 10.58 0.87
CA GLU A 140 -13.72 11.30 1.05
C GLU A 140 -14.92 10.43 0.71
N GLU A 141 -14.87 9.71 -0.41
CA GLU A 141 -15.97 8.85 -0.82
C GLU A 141 -16.14 7.67 0.15
N ALA A 142 -15.06 7.07 0.61
CA ALA A 142 -15.11 6.02 1.64
C ALA A 142 -15.72 6.55 2.95
N LEU A 143 -15.32 7.75 3.40
CA LEU A 143 -15.91 8.40 4.57
C LEU A 143 -17.39 8.68 4.35
N ARG A 144 -17.78 9.22 3.20
CA ARG A 144 -19.19 9.50 2.86
C ARG A 144 -20.03 8.22 2.91
N ILE A 145 -19.57 7.16 2.27
CA ILE A 145 -20.24 5.85 2.26
C ILE A 145 -20.31 5.27 3.68
N PHE A 146 -19.22 5.35 4.45
CA PHE A 146 -19.21 4.92 5.84
C PHE A 146 -20.27 5.65 6.66
N HIS A 147 -20.33 6.97 6.61
CA HIS A 147 -21.29 7.77 7.37
C HIS A 147 -22.75 7.50 6.98
N ILE A 148 -23.05 7.31 5.69
CA ILE A 148 -24.41 7.01 5.22
C ILE A 148 -24.88 5.63 5.71
N HIS A 149 -23.97 4.68 5.87
CA HIS A 149 -24.29 3.32 6.32
C HIS A 149 -24.11 3.13 7.83
N LEU A 150 -23.70 4.16 8.57
CA LEU A 150 -23.70 4.10 10.02
C LEU A 150 -25.15 3.93 10.51
N PRO A 151 -25.45 2.93 11.34
CA PRO A 151 -26.78 2.76 11.91
C PRO A 151 -26.98 3.77 13.05
N ILE A 152 -26.98 5.07 12.74
CA ILE A 152 -26.99 6.17 13.73
C ILE A 152 -28.13 6.01 14.74
N SER A 153 -29.31 5.59 14.29
CA SER A 153 -30.45 5.32 15.17
C SER A 153 -30.17 4.24 16.21
N ARG A 154 -29.41 3.19 15.83
CA ARG A 154 -28.98 2.11 16.74
C ARG A 154 -27.73 2.45 17.54
N MET A 155 -27.05 3.55 17.25
CA MET A 155 -25.87 3.99 18.00
C MET A 155 -26.19 5.00 19.10
N ARG A 156 -27.40 5.58 19.11
CA ARG A 156 -27.82 6.59 20.09
C ARG A 156 -28.30 5.94 21.38
N SER A 157 -28.15 6.66 22.49
CA SER A 157 -28.78 6.28 23.74
C SER A 157 -30.30 6.39 23.65
N ASP A 158 -31.00 5.40 24.18
CA ASP A 158 -32.48 5.36 24.21
C ASP A 158 -33.07 6.40 25.17
N LEU A 159 -32.35 6.70 26.26
CA LEU A 159 -32.77 7.65 27.29
C LEU A 159 -32.28 9.07 27.00
N GLU A 160 -31.28 9.23 26.13
CA GLU A 160 -30.67 10.52 25.81
C GLU A 160 -30.11 10.53 24.37
N SER A 161 -31.00 10.69 23.39
CA SER A 161 -30.69 10.49 21.96
C SER A 161 -29.61 11.42 21.37
N THR A 162 -29.21 12.48 22.07
CA THR A 162 -28.10 13.37 21.67
C THR A 162 -26.74 12.69 21.79
N TYR A 163 -26.60 11.70 22.67
CA TYR A 163 -25.33 11.01 22.90
C TYR A 163 -25.34 9.59 22.34
N THR A 164 -24.15 9.11 21.98
CA THR A 164 -23.91 7.72 21.60
C THR A 164 -24.11 6.81 22.81
N ALA A 165 -24.76 5.67 22.59
CA ALA A 165 -24.82 4.61 23.57
C ALA A 165 -23.44 3.99 23.77
N CYS A 166 -23.00 3.90 25.02
CA CYS A 166 -21.72 3.29 25.40
C CYS A 166 -21.91 1.99 26.17
N TYR A 167 -23.10 1.79 26.74
CA TYR A 167 -23.43 0.66 27.59
C TYR A 167 -24.78 0.09 27.19
N ARG A 168 -24.95 -1.22 27.38
CA ARG A 168 -26.22 -1.91 27.21
C ARG A 168 -26.65 -2.46 28.57
N LEU A 169 -27.89 -2.15 28.96
CA LEU A 169 -28.56 -2.71 30.12
C LEU A 169 -29.47 -3.84 29.65
N ASP A 170 -28.97 -5.08 29.68
CA ASP A 170 -29.67 -6.24 29.11
C ASP A 170 -31.02 -6.51 29.81
N GLU A 171 -31.10 -6.30 31.14
CA GLU A 171 -32.34 -6.47 31.93
C GLU A 171 -33.48 -5.59 31.42
N PHE A 172 -33.17 -4.38 30.94
CA PHE A 172 -34.17 -3.42 30.47
C PHE A 172 -34.23 -3.34 28.95
N HIS A 173 -33.39 -4.10 28.25
CA HIS A 173 -33.19 -4.00 26.80
C HIS A 173 -32.90 -2.57 26.32
N LEU A 174 -32.18 -1.79 27.13
CA LEU A 174 -31.84 -0.40 26.84
C LEU A 174 -30.36 -0.24 26.52
N GLN A 175 -30.04 0.72 25.67
CA GLN A 175 -28.68 1.21 25.48
C GLN A 175 -28.56 2.67 25.92
N ILE A 176 -27.56 2.96 26.74
CA ILE A 176 -27.45 4.23 27.47
C ILE A 176 -26.14 4.94 27.21
N SER A 177 -26.18 6.27 27.27
CA SER A 177 -24.99 7.12 27.19
C SER A 177 -24.15 6.96 28.47
N ARG A 178 -22.88 7.37 28.38
CA ARG A 178 -22.00 7.42 29.57
C ARG A 178 -22.55 8.35 30.67
N HIS A 179 -23.18 9.48 30.29
CA HIS A 179 -23.77 10.42 31.24
C HIS A 179 -24.94 9.80 32.00
N VAL A 180 -25.85 9.12 31.27
CA VAL A 180 -26.98 8.41 31.88
C VAL A 180 -26.48 7.30 32.80
N ALA A 181 -25.49 6.52 32.38
CA ALA A 181 -24.89 5.48 33.22
C ALA A 181 -24.32 6.05 34.53
N GLN A 182 -23.62 7.18 34.46
CA GLN A 182 -23.06 7.86 35.64
C GLN A 182 -24.14 8.27 36.65
N VAL A 183 -25.26 8.85 36.18
CA VAL A 183 -26.39 9.23 37.04
C VAL A 183 -27.05 8.00 37.68
N LEU A 184 -27.25 6.93 36.92
CA LEU A 184 -27.86 5.70 37.42
C LEU A 184 -26.98 4.99 38.47
N VAL A 185 -25.65 5.02 38.29
CA VAL A 185 -24.71 4.48 39.29
C VAL A 185 -24.73 5.32 40.57
N ILE A 186 -24.63 6.66 40.47
CA ILE A 186 -24.62 7.55 41.65
C ILE A 186 -25.93 7.45 42.43
N SER A 187 -27.06 7.33 41.75
CA SER A 187 -28.38 7.17 42.36
C SER A 187 -28.66 5.75 42.90
N GLY A 188 -27.70 4.83 42.79
CA GLY A 188 -27.83 3.45 43.25
C GLY A 188 -28.83 2.60 42.46
N ARG A 189 -29.21 3.04 41.25
CA ARG A 189 -30.18 2.34 40.38
C ARG A 189 -29.53 1.20 39.59
N ILE A 190 -28.24 1.30 39.30
CA ILE A 190 -27.43 0.23 38.69
C ILE A 190 -26.06 0.15 39.37
N LYS A 191 -25.36 -0.97 39.24
CA LYS A 191 -23.98 -1.14 39.74
C LYS A 191 -22.96 -0.80 38.65
N ALA A 192 -21.85 -0.17 39.03
CA ALA A 192 -20.69 -0.06 38.15
C ALA A 192 -19.98 -1.42 38.10
N THR A 193 -19.83 -1.98 36.90
CA THR A 193 -19.06 -3.20 36.60
C THR A 193 -18.00 -2.90 35.57
#